data_AF-A0A7S0HTG6-F1
#
_entry.id   AF-A0A7S0HTG6-F1
#
_cell.length_a   1.000
_cell.length_b   1.000
_cell.length_c   1.000
_cell.angle_alpha   90.00
_cell.angle_beta   90.00
_cell.angle_gamma   90.00
#
_symmetry.space_group_name_H-M   'P 1'
#
loop_
_entity.id
_entity.type
_entity.pdbx_description
1 polymer ?
#
loop_
_entity_poly.entity_id
_entity_poly.type
_entity_poly.pdbx_seq_one_letter_code
_entity_poly.pdbx_strand_id
1 'polypeptide(L)'
;QICQVMDTPGLLPRSDQERNEMEKLTLASMEHLNSVIIFVLDLTGESGIKSSISDQLSVRDELRIRFPDREWIDVVSKADIPLDPQNEQKVPEGALRISSTTQQGMEALSTRVMQSLQTLQQRKEAQE
;
A
#
# COMPACT_ATOMS: atom_id res chain seq x y z
N GLN A 1 -12.01 12.53 13.68
CA GLN A 1 -11.95 11.06 13.86
C GLN A 1 -10.53 10.71 14.25
N ILE A 2 -10.33 9.85 15.25
CA ILE A 2 -8.99 9.37 15.63
C ILE A 2 -8.77 8.06 14.86
N CYS A 3 -7.71 7.97 14.06
CA CYS A 3 -7.30 6.72 13.41
C CYS A 3 -5.94 6.26 13.96
N GLN A 4 -5.71 4.96 13.93
CA GLN A 4 -4.40 4.38 14.22
C GLN A 4 -3.73 4.05 12.89
N VAL A 5 -2.46 4.42 12.77
CA VAL A 5 -1.62 4.08 11.63
C VAL A 5 -0.57 3.09 12.14
N MET A 6 -0.47 1.95 11.46
CA MET A 6 0.53 0.93 11.74
C MET A 6 1.57 0.95 10.63
N ASP A 7 2.83 1.16 11.00
CA ASP A 7 3.95 0.95 10.08
C ASP A 7 4.34 -0.54 10.13
N THR A 8 4.41 -1.18 8.97
CA THR A 8 4.67 -2.61 8.86
C THR A 8 6.02 -2.85 8.18
N PRO A 9 6.83 -3.81 8.65
CA PRO A 9 7.99 -4.28 7.90
C PRO A 9 7.62 -4.64 6.45
N GLY A 10 8.46 -4.21 5.50
CA GLY A 10 8.25 -4.51 4.08
C GLY A 10 8.34 -6.00 3.75
N LEU A 11 7.68 -6.40 2.65
CA LEU A 11 7.63 -7.77 2.16
C LEU A 11 8.51 -7.94 0.92
N LEU A 12 9.28 -9.03 0.87
CA LEU A 12 10.07 -9.40 -0.30
C LEU A 12 9.28 -10.36 -1.23
N PRO A 13 9.58 -10.41 -2.53
CA PRO A 13 8.92 -11.28 -3.51
C PRO A 13 9.41 -12.73 -3.37
N ARG A 14 9.02 -13.40 -2.29
CA ARG A 14 9.43 -14.77 -1.95
C ARG A 14 8.30 -15.55 -1.30
N SER A 15 8.45 -16.88 -1.27
CA SER A 15 7.41 -17.79 -0.77
C SER A 15 7.19 -17.64 0.73
N ASP A 16 5.98 -18.02 1.20
CA ASP A 16 5.61 -17.96 2.62
C ASP A 16 6.57 -18.74 3.54
N GLN A 17 7.17 -19.82 3.04
CA GLN A 17 8.13 -20.64 3.80
C GLN A 17 9.48 -19.92 4.01
N GLU A 18 9.84 -19.02 3.11
CA GLU A 18 11.11 -18.28 3.14
C GLU A 18 11.00 -16.92 3.85
N ARG A 19 9.78 -16.49 4.16
CA ARG A 19 9.50 -15.24 4.88
C ARG A 19 10.02 -15.30 6.31
N ASN A 20 10.60 -14.21 6.78
CA ASN A 20 11.04 -14.08 8.17
C ASN A 20 9.85 -13.74 9.09
N GLU A 21 10.09 -13.74 10.41
CA GLU A 21 9.04 -13.49 11.40
C GLU A 21 8.41 -12.09 11.31
N MET A 22 9.17 -11.09 10.85
CA MET A 22 8.64 -9.73 10.67
C MET A 22 7.69 -9.64 9.48
N GLU A 23 8.01 -10.30 8.36
CA GLU A 23 7.12 -10.41 7.20
C GLU A 23 5.86 -11.21 7.53
N LYS A 24 6.00 -12.31 8.27
CA LYS A 24 4.84 -13.10 8.74
C LYS A 24 3.93 -12.26 9.64
N LEU A 25 4.49 -11.40 10.48
CA LEU A 25 3.71 -10.48 11.30
C LEU A 25 2.95 -9.46 10.45
N THR A 26 3.55 -8.92 9.39
CA THR A 26 2.86 -8.05 8.42
C THR A 26 1.65 -8.76 7.82
N LEU A 27 1.80 -10.02 7.38
CA LEU A 27 0.70 -10.80 6.82
C LEU A 27 -0.39 -11.10 7.85
N ALA A 28 -0.02 -11.48 9.07
CA ALA A 28 -0.97 -11.74 10.16
C ALA A 28 -1.78 -10.49 10.53
N SER A 29 -1.15 -9.32 10.53
CA SER A 29 -1.85 -8.04 10.70
C SER A 29 -2.87 -7.79 9.60
N MET A 30 -2.51 -8.06 8.34
CA MET A 30 -3.44 -7.93 7.20
C MET A 30 -4.58 -8.96 7.25
N GLU A 31 -4.34 -10.14 7.80
CA GLU A 31 -5.34 -11.21 7.92
C GLU A 31 -6.34 -10.94 9.05
N HIS A 32 -5.88 -10.44 10.20
CA HIS A 32 -6.71 -10.37 11.40
C HIS A 32 -7.24 -8.96 11.71
N LEU A 33 -6.62 -7.89 11.21
CA LEU A 33 -7.07 -6.53 11.49
C LEU A 33 -8.03 -6.05 10.40
N ASN A 34 -9.21 -5.55 10.79
CA ASN A 34 -10.11 -4.87 9.86
C ASN A 34 -9.61 -3.44 9.59
N SER A 35 -8.69 -3.31 8.64
CA SER A 35 -8.00 -2.06 8.31
C SER A 35 -8.07 -1.71 6.83
N VAL A 36 -7.76 -0.45 6.53
CA VAL A 36 -7.45 0.02 5.18
C VAL A 36 -5.96 -0.23 4.93
N ILE A 37 -5.62 -0.84 3.81
CA ILE A 37 -4.24 -1.08 3.40
C ILE A 37 -3.80 0.05 2.47
N ILE A 38 -2.75 0.76 2.88
CA ILE A 38 -2.06 1.73 2.02
C ILE A 38 -0.80 1.05 1.50
N PHE A 39 -0.78 0.73 0.21
CA PHE A 39 0.38 0.11 -0.43
C PHE A 39 1.25 1.20 -1.08
N VAL A 40 2.47 1.36 -0.58
CA VAL A 40 3.38 2.42 -1.02
C VAL A 40 4.36 1.87 -2.04
N LEU A 41 4.33 2.43 -3.24
CA LEU A 41 5.22 2.13 -4.36
C LEU A 41 6.29 3.21 -4.49
N ASP A 42 7.52 2.80 -4.73
CA ASP A 42 8.59 3.68 -5.19
C ASP A 42 8.97 3.29 -6.61
N LEU A 43 8.43 4.04 -7.57
CA LEU A 43 8.63 3.80 -9.00
C LEU A 43 9.80 4.59 -9.59
N THR A 44 10.59 5.29 -8.76
CA THR A 44 11.81 5.99 -9.22
C THR A 44 12.94 5.01 -9.52
N GLY A 45 12.87 3.79 -8.96
CA GLY A 45 13.92 2.78 -9.09
C GLY A 45 15.04 2.90 -8.05
N GLU A 46 14.91 3.82 -7.09
CA GLU A 46 15.93 4.10 -6.07
C GLU A 46 15.74 3.31 -4.77
N SER A 47 14.70 2.47 -4.68
CA SER A 47 14.31 1.72 -3.47
C SER A 47 15.29 0.59 -3.07
N GLY A 48 16.39 0.43 -3.82
CA GLY A 48 17.47 -0.51 -3.54
C GLY A 48 17.38 -1.82 -4.33
N ILE A 49 18.44 -2.64 -4.21
CA ILE A 49 18.69 -3.80 -5.10
C ILE A 49 17.63 -4.90 -4.96
N LYS A 50 16.98 -5.03 -3.80
CA LYS A 50 15.94 -6.04 -3.52
C LYS A 50 14.50 -5.51 -3.69
N SER A 51 14.34 -4.33 -4.27
CA SER A 51 13.07 -3.62 -4.41
C SER A 51 12.92 -3.09 -5.84
N SER A 52 13.08 -3.98 -6.82
CA SER A 52 12.83 -3.59 -8.21
C SER A 52 11.36 -3.23 -8.39
N ILE A 53 11.06 -2.38 -9.38
CA ILE A 53 9.67 -1.99 -9.67
C ILE A 53 8.80 -3.22 -9.96
N SER A 54 9.35 -4.22 -10.65
CA SER A 54 8.63 -5.47 -10.93
C SER A 54 8.32 -6.25 -9.66
N ASP A 55 9.26 -6.30 -8.71
CA ASP A 55 9.08 -7.00 -7.45
C ASP A 55 8.01 -6.32 -6.59
N GLN A 56 8.05 -4.98 -6.50
CA GLN A 56 7.05 -4.20 -5.77
C GLN A 56 5.64 -4.45 -6.30
N LEU A 57 5.47 -4.45 -7.63
CA LEU A 57 4.18 -4.73 -8.28
C LEU A 57 3.75 -6.18 -8.09
N SER A 58 4.67 -7.14 -8.19
CA SER A 58 4.36 -8.55 -7.95
C SER A 58 3.87 -8.79 -6.53
N VAL A 59 4.52 -8.20 -5.53
CA VAL A 59 4.10 -8.30 -4.12
C VAL A 59 2.74 -7.64 -3.91
N ARG A 60 2.51 -6.45 -4.49
CA ARG A 60 1.21 -5.77 -4.46
C ARG A 60 0.10 -6.69 -4.98
N ASP A 61 0.30 -7.27 -6.16
CA ASP A 61 -0.72 -8.07 -6.84
C ASP A 61 -1.00 -9.38 -6.09
N GLU A 62 0.04 -10.04 -5.58
CA GLU A 62 -0.08 -11.22 -4.72
C GLU A 62 -0.97 -10.91 -3.50
N LEU A 63 -0.69 -9.83 -2.79
CA LEU A 63 -1.42 -9.48 -1.57
C LEU A 63 -2.85 -9.04 -1.85
N ARG A 64 -3.10 -8.34 -2.96
CA ARG A 64 -4.47 -7.99 -3.37
C ARG A 64 -5.30 -9.22 -3.69
N ILE A 65 -4.71 -10.23 -4.34
CA ILE A 65 -5.37 -11.51 -4.61
C ILE A 65 -5.64 -12.26 -3.30
N ARG A 66 -4.69 -12.23 -2.37
CA ARG A 66 -4.79 -12.90 -1.07
C ARG A 66 -5.82 -12.25 -0.13
N PHE A 67 -5.95 -10.93 -0.17
CA PHE A 67 -6.82 -10.15 0.69
C PHE A 67 -7.79 -9.27 -0.12
N PRO A 68 -8.71 -9.87 -0.90
CA PRO A 68 -9.57 -9.14 -1.82
C PRO A 68 -10.63 -8.29 -1.12
N ASP A 69 -11.02 -8.66 0.10
CA ASP A 69 -12.06 -7.98 0.88
C ASP A 69 -11.56 -6.73 1.63
N ARG A 70 -10.25 -6.46 1.58
CA ARG A 70 -9.66 -5.29 2.22
C ARG A 70 -9.87 -4.04 1.37
N GLU A 71 -9.95 -2.89 2.04
CA GLU A 71 -9.93 -1.60 1.35
C GLU A 71 -8.48 -1.25 1.00
N TRP A 72 -8.18 -1.09 -0.29
CA TRP A 72 -6.83 -0.82 -0.79
C TRP A 72 -6.70 0.61 -1.32
N ILE A 73 -5.60 1.27 -0.96
CA ILE A 73 -5.17 2.56 -1.51
C ILE A 73 -3.74 2.39 -2.00
N ASP A 74 -3.54 2.44 -3.31
CA ASP A 74 -2.19 2.49 -3.87
C ASP A 74 -1.67 3.91 -3.87
N VAL A 75 -0.39 4.04 -3.53
CA VAL A 75 0.28 5.32 -3.48
C VAL A 75 1.63 5.21 -4.17
N VAL A 76 1.89 6.09 -5.14
CA VAL A 76 3.23 6.31 -5.70
C VAL A 76 3.91 7.40 -4.89
N SER A 77 4.92 7.00 -4.13
CA SER A 77 5.76 7.89 -3.31
C SER A 77 6.76 8.69 -4.17
N LYS A 78 7.44 9.66 -3.54
CA LYS A 78 8.46 10.52 -4.18
C LYS A 78 7.95 11.21 -5.45
N ALA A 79 6.70 11.66 -5.46
CA ALA A 79 6.10 12.33 -6.62
C ALA A 79 6.81 13.64 -7.04
N ASP A 80 7.71 14.15 -6.21
CA ASP A 80 8.63 15.24 -6.53
C ASP A 80 9.76 14.84 -7.49
N ILE A 81 9.97 13.53 -7.69
CA ILE A 81 10.94 12.97 -8.64
C ILE A 81 10.20 12.54 -9.91
N PRO A 82 10.55 13.07 -11.09
CA PRO A 82 9.97 12.64 -12.35
C PRO A 82 10.24 11.15 -12.62
N LEU A 83 9.20 10.41 -12.99
CA LEU A 83 9.33 9.02 -13.40
C LEU A 83 9.74 8.91 -14.86
N ASP A 84 10.53 7.89 -15.19
CA ASP A 84 10.76 7.50 -16.58
C ASP A 84 9.41 7.14 -17.25
N PRO A 85 9.20 7.48 -18.54
CA PRO A 85 7.95 7.17 -19.24
C PRO A 85 7.57 5.68 -19.25
N GLN A 86 8.56 4.79 -19.12
CA GLN A 86 8.33 3.35 -19.01
C GLN A 86 7.82 2.93 -17.63
N ASN A 87 8.20 3.65 -16.57
CA ASN A 87 7.73 3.39 -15.21
C ASN A 87 6.38 4.05 -14.96
N GLU A 88 6.13 5.20 -15.61
CA GLU A 88 4.83 5.88 -15.63
C GLU A 88 3.70 4.94 -16.10
N GLN A 89 3.96 4.09 -17.10
CA GLN A 89 3.01 3.09 -17.61
C GLN A 89 2.71 1.95 -16.64
N LYS A 90 3.54 1.77 -15.60
CA LYS A 90 3.38 0.72 -14.58
C LYS A 90 2.64 1.20 -13.33
N VAL A 91 2.28 2.48 -13.28
CA VAL A 91 1.51 3.05 -12.17
C VAL A 91 0.14 2.37 -12.13
N PRO A 92 -0.26 1.76 -10.99
CA PRO A 92 -1.58 1.16 -10.88
C PRO A 92 -2.69 2.19 -11.10
N GLU A 93 -3.77 1.75 -11.75
CA GLU A 93 -4.94 2.59 -11.97
C GLU A 93 -5.51 3.11 -10.64
N GLY A 94 -5.77 4.43 -10.59
CA GLY A 94 -6.30 5.08 -9.39
C GLY A 94 -5.29 5.31 -8.27
N ALA A 95 -4.00 4.99 -8.47
CA ALA A 95 -2.96 5.28 -7.48
C ALA A 95 -2.80 6.79 -7.26
N LEU A 96 -2.69 7.18 -5.99
CA LEU A 96 -2.42 8.57 -5.61
C LEU A 96 -0.92 8.85 -5.71
N ARG A 97 -0.56 10.04 -6.18
CA ARG A 97 0.84 10.50 -6.18
C ARG A 97 1.09 11.36 -4.96
N ILE A 98 2.08 10.99 -4.15
CA ILE A 98 2.44 11.76 -2.95
C ILE A 98 3.93 12.06 -2.89
N SER A 99 4.26 13.15 -2.19
CA SER A 99 5.60 13.44 -1.74
C SER A 99 5.55 13.88 -0.29
N SER A 100 6.24 13.14 0.58
CA SER A 100 6.43 13.55 1.98
C SER A 100 7.33 14.79 2.11
N THR A 101 8.15 15.07 1.10
CA THR A 101 9.08 16.21 1.07
C THR A 101 8.37 17.51 0.71
N THR A 102 7.56 17.48 -0.34
CA THR A 102 6.85 18.68 -0.84
C THR A 102 5.41 18.79 -0.32
N GLN A 103 4.94 17.79 0.41
CA GLN A 103 3.55 17.61 0.86
C GLN A 103 2.53 17.44 -0.29
N GLN A 104 2.99 17.28 -1.53
CA GLN A 104 2.12 16.99 -2.67
C GLN A 104 1.28 15.74 -2.39
N GLY A 105 -0.03 15.82 -2.67
CA GLY A 105 -0.95 14.69 -2.60
C GLY A 105 -1.31 14.19 -1.20
N MET A 106 -0.70 14.72 -0.13
CA MET A 106 -0.94 14.27 1.24
C MET A 106 -2.37 14.55 1.72
N GLU A 107 -2.95 15.69 1.33
CA GLU A 107 -4.35 16.02 1.64
C GLU A 107 -5.31 15.04 0.95
N ALA A 108 -5.09 14.77 -0.34
CA ALA A 108 -5.90 13.80 -1.09
C ALA A 108 -5.81 12.39 -0.50
N LEU A 109 -4.61 11.97 -0.07
CA LEU A 109 -4.42 10.70 0.63
C LEU A 109 -5.22 10.67 1.94
N SER A 110 -5.12 11.72 2.76
CA SER A 110 -5.87 11.83 4.01
C SER A 110 -7.39 11.72 3.77
N THR A 111 -7.92 12.49 2.80
CA THR A 111 -9.34 12.41 2.42
C THR A 111 -9.73 10.99 2.01
N ARG A 112 -8.93 10.33 1.17
CA ARG A 112 -9.22 8.98 0.69
C ARG A 112 -9.21 7.95 1.83
N VAL A 113 -8.24 8.03 2.74
CA VAL A 113 -8.17 7.16 3.94
C VAL A 113 -9.42 7.34 4.81
N MET A 114 -9.82 8.58 5.06
CA MET A 114 -11.01 8.87 5.86
C MET A 114 -12.29 8.30 5.22
N GLN A 115 -12.44 8.40 3.90
CA GLN A 115 -13.56 7.80 3.17
C GLN A 115 -13.56 6.27 3.22
N SER A 116 -12.40 5.63 3.05
CA SER A 116 -12.27 4.17 3.15
C SER A 116 -12.57 3.67 4.57
N LEU A 117 -12.12 4.39 5.61
CA LEU A 117 -12.45 4.05 7.00
C LEU A 117 -13.95 4.16 7.30
N GLN A 118 -14.62 5.20 6.79
CA GLN A 118 -16.08 5.32 6.90
C GLN A 118 -16.81 4.15 6.22
N THR A 119 -16.34 3.74 5.04
CA THR A 119 -16.89 2.59 4.31
C THR A 119 -16.73 1.29 5.12
N LEU A 120 -15.55 1.05 5.71
CA LEU A 120 -15.31 -0.10 6.58
C LEU A 120 -16.22 -0.09 7.82
N GLN A 121 -16.41 1.06 8.44
CA GLN A 121 -17.27 1.20 9.60
C GLN A 121 -18.73 0.86 9.26
N GLN A 122 -19.24 1.39 8.15
CA GLN A 122 -20.60 1.11 7.67
C GLN A 122 -20.81 -0.38 7.35
N ARG A 123 -19.82 -1.05 6.74
CA ARG A 123 -19.88 -2.49 6.47
C ARG A 123 -19.94 -3.31 7.75
N LYS A 124 -19.18 -2.91 8.78
CA LYS A 124 -19.21 -3.56 10.09
C LYS A 124 -20.59 -3.42 10.74
N GLU A 125 -21.14 -2.21 10.76
CA GLU A 125 -22.46 -1.92 11.32
C GLU A 125 -23.59 -2.68 10.60
N ALA A 126 -23.47 -2.93 9.29
CA ALA A 126 -24.45 -3.68 8.51
C ALA A 126 -24.37 -5.22 8.71
N GLN A 127 -23.30 -5.72 9.34
CA GLN A 127 -23.09 -7.15 9.64
C GLN A 127 -23.46 -7.52 11.08
N GLU A 128 -23.78 -6.53 11.93
CA GLU A 128 -24.26 -6.67 13.30
C GLU A 128 -25.80 -6.62 13.37
#